data_AF-A0A7S2N600-F1
#
_entry.id   AF-A0A7S2N600-F1
#
_cell.length_a   1.000
_cell.length_b   1.000
_cell.length_c   1.000
_cell.angle_alpha   90.00
_cell.angle_beta   90.00
_cell.angle_gamma   90.00
#
_symmetry.space_group_name_H-M   'P 1'
#
loop_
_entity.id
_entity.type
_entity.pdbx_description
1 polymer ?
#
loop_
_entity_poly.entity_id
_entity_poly.type
_entity_poly.pdbx_seq_one_letter_code
_entity_poly.pdbx_strand_id
1 'polypeptide(L)'
;AMTWGMHAVGYLAAKHKSKAASENFDRSFANVKQPFLVWTETPQGGATNFITGAGGFLQTVIFGYFGLRIHADGLELTPQLMESAEAAELRGVHYMGRVLTV
;
A
#
# COMPACT_ATOMS: atom_id res chain seq x y z
N ALA A 1 9.83 5.81 -6.63
CA ALA A 1 8.63 4.95 -6.55
C ALA A 1 8.29 4.49 -5.12
N MET A 2 9.28 4.12 -4.27
CA MET A 2 9.03 3.49 -2.96
C MET A 2 8.72 4.46 -1.80
N THR A 3 9.32 5.64 -1.83
CA THR A 3 9.40 6.56 -0.69
C THR A 3 8.04 6.91 -0.11
N TRP A 4 7.11 7.37 -0.96
CA TRP A 4 5.84 7.91 -0.49
C TRP A 4 4.92 6.84 0.09
N GLY A 5 4.91 5.64 -0.48
CA GLY A 5 4.20 4.49 0.07
C GLY A 5 4.66 4.15 1.49
N MET A 6 5.98 4.12 1.72
CA MET A 6 6.52 3.84 3.06
C MET A 6 6.20 4.94 4.07
N HIS A 7 6.19 6.22 3.66
CA HIS A 7 5.70 7.30 4.53
C HIS A 7 4.23 7.12 4.88
N ALA A 8 3.38 6.77 3.91
CA ALA A 8 1.96 6.51 4.17
C ALA A 8 1.77 5.37 5.18
N VAL A 9 2.50 4.25 5.03
CA VAL A 9 2.50 3.15 6.02
C VAL A 9 2.88 3.65 7.41
N GLY A 10 3.92 4.48 7.53
CA GLY A 10 4.36 5.04 8.80
C GLY A 10 3.29 5.92 9.47
N TYR A 11 2.66 6.82 8.71
CA TYR A 11 1.58 7.67 9.22
C TYR A 11 0.36 6.87 9.69
N LEU A 12 -0.05 5.86 8.91
CA LEU A 12 -1.16 4.96 9.26
C LEU A 12 -0.85 4.16 10.53
N ALA A 13 0.37 3.61 10.63
CA ALA A 13 0.82 2.86 11.80
C ALA A 13 0.84 3.72 13.08
N ALA A 14 1.26 4.98 12.95
CA ALA A 14 1.28 5.93 14.05
C ALA A 14 -0.11 6.49 14.41
N LYS A 15 -1.18 6.06 13.72
CA LYS A 15 -2.56 6.54 13.88
C LYS A 15 -2.65 8.07 13.74
N HIS A 16 -1.75 8.66 12.97
CA HIS A 16 -1.73 10.09 12.69
C HIS A 16 -2.66 10.42 11.52
N LYS A 17 -3.08 11.70 11.45
CA LYS A 17 -4.06 12.26 10.51
C LYS A 17 -4.12 11.51 9.17
N SER A 18 -5.26 10.88 8.88
CA SER A 18 -5.53 10.14 7.64
C SER A 18 -5.16 10.92 6.37
N LYS A 19 -5.33 12.25 6.41
CA LYS A 19 -4.95 13.15 5.32
C LYS A 19 -3.47 13.06 4.92
N ALA A 20 -2.54 13.00 5.87
CA ALA A 20 -1.11 12.92 5.55
C ALA A 20 -0.73 11.55 4.95
N ALA A 21 -1.41 10.48 5.39
CA ALA A 21 -1.26 9.18 4.76
C ALA A 21 -1.81 9.17 3.33
N SER A 22 -3.01 9.73 3.12
CA SER A 22 -3.67 9.87 1.82
C SER A 22 -2.80 10.66 0.84
N GLU A 23 -2.33 11.85 1.24
CA GLU A 23 -1.48 12.70 0.41
C GLU A 23 -0.16 12.00 -0.01
N ASN A 24 0.44 11.20 0.87
CA ASN A 24 1.63 10.44 0.53
C ASN A 24 1.30 9.25 -0.38
N PHE A 25 0.19 8.56 -0.13
CA PHE A 25 -0.24 7.46 -1.00
C PHE A 25 -0.53 7.97 -2.43
N ASP A 26 -1.25 9.09 -2.56
CA ASP A 26 -1.56 9.74 -3.84
C ASP A 26 -0.31 10.09 -4.65
N ARG A 27 0.76 10.55 -4.00
CA ARG A 27 2.05 10.82 -4.68
C ARG A 27 2.65 9.58 -5.32
N SER A 28 2.34 8.39 -4.82
CA SER A 28 2.85 7.13 -5.37
C SER A 28 2.29 6.84 -6.77
N PHE A 29 1.11 7.37 -7.11
CA PHE A 29 0.49 7.21 -8.43
C PHE A 29 1.21 7.99 -9.54
N ALA A 30 2.02 9.01 -9.20
CA ALA A 30 2.76 9.81 -10.19
C ALA A 30 3.77 8.97 -11.02
N ASN A 31 4.14 7.81 -10.49
CA ASN A 31 5.00 6.81 -11.13
C ASN A 31 4.28 5.93 -12.15
N VAL A 32 2.94 6.00 -12.24
CA VAL A 32 2.13 5.22 -13.18
C VAL A 32 1.98 5.99 -14.49
N LYS A 33 2.25 5.35 -15.62
CA LYS A 33 2.23 5.95 -16.95
C LYS A 33 1.10 5.41 -17.80
N GLN A 34 0.20 6.32 -18.17
CA GLN A 34 -0.81 6.10 -19.20
C GLN A 34 -0.16 5.84 -20.57
N PRO A 35 -0.84 5.14 -21.48
CA PRO A 35 -2.19 4.55 -21.33
C PRO A 35 -2.18 3.15 -20.69
N PHE A 36 -1.00 2.55 -20.50
CA PHE A 36 -0.88 1.14 -20.13
C PHE A 36 -0.64 0.90 -18.63
N LEU A 37 -0.69 1.97 -17.82
CA LEU A 37 -0.43 1.95 -16.38
C LEU A 37 0.93 1.33 -16.02
N VAL A 38 1.93 1.55 -16.88
CA VAL A 38 3.30 1.06 -16.65
C VAL A 38 3.94 1.85 -15.53
N TRP A 39 4.56 1.15 -14.59
CA TRP A 39 5.30 1.77 -13.49
C TRP A 39 6.70 2.18 -13.93
N THR A 40 7.05 3.44 -13.68
CA THR A 40 8.41 3.97 -13.83
C THR A 40 9.06 4.21 -12.48
N GLU A 41 10.39 4.19 -12.43
CA GLU A 41 11.16 4.42 -11.21
C GLU A 41 10.89 5.80 -10.56
N THR A 42 10.73 6.83 -11.39
CA THR A 42 10.37 8.20 -10.98
C THR A 42 9.19 8.72 -11.78
N PRO A 43 8.52 9.80 -11.35
CA PRO A 43 7.49 10.45 -12.16
C PRO A 43 7.99 10.99 -13.50
N GLN A 44 9.29 11.25 -13.65
CA GLN A 44 9.89 11.76 -14.90
C GLN A 44 10.40 10.64 -15.81
N GLY A 45 10.31 9.36 -15.39
CA GLY A 45 10.84 8.21 -16.12
C GLY A 45 11.88 7.43 -15.31
N GLY A 46 12.85 6.82 -15.97
CA GLY A 46 13.80 5.87 -15.39
C GLY A 46 13.50 4.44 -15.83
N ALA A 47 13.84 3.45 -15.01
CA ALA A 47 13.51 2.06 -15.31
C ALA A 47 12.00 1.90 -15.58
N THR A 48 11.66 1.29 -16.72
CA THR A 48 10.28 0.93 -17.08
C THR A 48 9.94 -0.42 -16.47
N ASN A 49 8.64 -0.71 -16.30
CA ASN A 49 8.17 -1.89 -15.59
C ASN A 49 8.86 -2.04 -14.23
N PHE A 50 8.96 -0.94 -13.50
CA PHE A 50 9.68 -0.92 -12.23
C PHE A 50 8.87 -1.65 -11.15
N ILE A 51 8.96 -2.99 -11.17
CA ILE A 51 8.19 -3.90 -10.31
C ILE A 51 8.43 -3.66 -8.83
N THR A 52 9.61 -3.18 -8.46
CA THR A 52 9.91 -2.77 -7.09
C THR A 52 8.94 -1.69 -6.65
N GLY A 53 8.71 -0.67 -7.49
CA GLY A 53 7.76 0.41 -7.23
C GLY A 53 6.31 -0.08 -7.13
N ALA A 54 5.88 -0.92 -8.07
CA ALA A 54 4.54 -1.52 -8.05
C ALA A 54 4.32 -2.38 -6.79
N GLY A 55 5.34 -3.15 -6.39
CA GLY A 55 5.32 -3.94 -5.16
C GLY A 55 5.22 -3.07 -3.92
N GLY A 56 5.99 -1.98 -3.83
CA GLY A 56 5.89 -1.02 -2.72
C GLY A 56 4.53 -0.33 -2.62
N PHE A 57 3.91 -0.04 -3.76
CA PHE A 57 2.55 0.48 -3.81
C PHE A 57 1.55 -0.53 -3.21
N LEU A 58 1.61 -1.80 -3.62
CA LEU A 58 0.76 -2.86 -3.07
C LEU A 58 1.02 -3.09 -1.57
N GLN A 59 2.28 -3.04 -1.13
CA GLN A 59 2.64 -3.11 0.28
C GLN A 59 2.02 -1.97 1.10
N THR A 60 1.84 -0.79 0.50
CA THR A 60 1.17 0.34 1.18
C THR A 60 -0.30 0.06 1.43
N VAL A 61 -0.98 -0.64 0.52
CA VAL A 61 -2.37 -1.08 0.73
C VAL A 61 -2.45 -2.14 1.82
N ILE A 62 -1.60 -3.17 1.78
CA ILE A 62 -1.64 -4.31 2.72
C ILE A 62 -1.16 -3.92 4.13
N PHE A 63 0.01 -3.29 4.23
CA PHE A 63 0.63 -2.96 5.52
C PHE A 63 0.28 -1.53 5.98
N GLY A 64 -0.22 -0.67 5.11
CA GLY A 64 -0.77 0.63 5.50
C GLY A 64 -2.25 0.52 5.81
N TYR A 65 -3.08 0.45 4.77
CA TYR A 65 -4.54 0.57 4.89
C TYR A 65 -5.20 -0.63 5.55
N PHE A 66 -4.83 -1.88 5.21
CA PHE A 66 -5.30 -3.05 5.98
C PHE A 66 -4.61 -3.16 7.36
N GLY A 67 -3.54 -2.39 7.57
CA GLY A 67 -2.80 -2.38 8.83
C GLY A 67 -2.25 -3.75 9.22
N LEU A 68 -1.98 -4.63 8.25
CA LEU A 68 -1.56 -6.00 8.52
C LEU A 68 -0.22 -6.00 9.27
N ARG A 69 -0.12 -6.67 10.41
CA ARG A 69 1.16 -6.87 11.13
C ARG A 69 1.31 -8.34 11.50
N ILE A 70 2.53 -8.84 11.41
CA ILE A 70 2.88 -10.20 11.81
C ILE A 70 3.67 -10.09 13.11
N HIS A 71 3.14 -10.71 14.15
CA HIS A 71 3.76 -10.80 15.47
C HIS A 71 4.17 -12.25 15.75
N ALA A 72 4.89 -12.47 16.85
CA ALA A 72 5.32 -13.81 17.23
C ALA A 72 4.14 -14.74 17.58
N ASP A 73 3.05 -14.18 18.07
CA ASP A 73 1.86 -14.88 18.56
C ASP A 73 0.66 -14.82 17.60
N GLY A 74 0.74 -14.05 16.51
CA GLY A 74 -0.39 -13.93 15.59
C GLY A 74 -0.24 -12.93 14.46
N LEU A 75 -1.34 -12.76 13.72
CA LEU A 75 -1.50 -11.76 12.68
C LEU A 75 -2.53 -10.73 13.14
N GLU A 76 -2.17 -9.46 13.08
CA GLU A 76 -3.03 -8.32 13.43
C GLU A 76 -3.48 -7.60 12.16
N LEU A 77 -4.74 -7.13 12.14
CA LEU A 77 -5.30 -6.31 11.07
C LEU A 77 -5.97 -5.10 11.71
N THR A 78 -5.69 -3.91 11.19
CA THR A 78 -6.31 -2.66 11.63
C THR A 78 -6.81 -1.86 10.43
N PRO A 79 -7.86 -2.36 9.72
CA PRO A 79 -8.26 -1.81 8.44
C PRO A 79 -8.76 -0.37 8.54
N GLN A 80 -8.34 0.44 7.59
CA GLN A 80 -8.80 1.81 7.35
C GLN A 80 -9.10 1.94 5.86
N LEU A 81 -10.21 2.61 5.55
CA LEU A 81 -10.56 2.88 4.15
C LEU A 81 -9.63 3.95 3.56
N MET A 82 -9.26 3.74 2.30
CA MET A 82 -8.66 4.78 1.48
C MET A 82 -9.67 5.91 1.28
N GLU A 83 -9.18 7.13 1.01
CA GLU A 83 -10.05 8.25 0.73
C GLU A 83 -10.98 7.92 -0.46
N SER A 84 -12.27 8.26 -0.31
CA SER A 84 -13.34 7.92 -1.27
C SER A 84 -13.68 6.44 -1.46
N ALA A 85 -13.01 5.51 -0.77
CA ALA A 85 -13.41 4.10 -0.79
C ALA A 85 -14.55 3.85 0.22
N GLU A 86 -15.58 3.10 -0.20
CA GLU A 86 -16.70 2.68 0.67
C GLU A 86 -16.46 1.31 1.32
N ALA A 87 -15.70 0.46 0.65
CA ALA A 87 -15.34 -0.88 1.09
C ALA A 87 -13.96 -1.26 0.55
N ALA A 88 -13.28 -2.15 1.27
CA ALA A 88 -12.04 -2.77 0.85
C ALA A 88 -12.04 -4.23 1.30
N GLU A 89 -11.46 -5.11 0.49
CA GLU A 89 -11.33 -6.54 0.82
C GLU A 89 -9.91 -7.03 0.49
N LEU A 90 -9.29 -7.73 1.42
CA LEU A 90 -7.99 -8.37 1.26
C LEU A 90 -8.19 -9.88 1.23
N ARG A 91 -8.02 -10.47 0.05
CA ARG A 91 -8.17 -11.91 -0.20
C ARG A 91 -6.81 -12.59 -0.31
N GLY A 92 -6.78 -13.89 -0.03
CA GLY A 92 -5.60 -14.72 -0.30
C GLY A 92 -4.45 -14.48 0.66
N VAL A 93 -4.73 -14.11 1.92
CA VAL A 93 -3.68 -14.02 2.94
C VAL A 93 -3.39 -15.43 3.46
N HIS A 94 -2.28 -16.01 3.01
CA HIS A 94 -1.82 -17.32 3.47
C HIS A 94 -1.06 -17.16 4.80
N TYR A 95 -1.59 -17.72 5.88
CA TYR A 95 -0.97 -17.67 7.21
C TYR A 95 -1.19 -18.97 7.97
N MET A 96 -0.10 -19.62 8.39
CA MET A 96 -0.10 -20.86 9.20
C MET A 96 -1.03 -21.96 8.66
N GLY A 97 -0.93 -22.24 7.35
CA GLY A 97 -1.71 -23.28 6.67
C GLY A 97 -3.18 -22.90 6.40
N ARG A 98 -3.59 -21.66 6.71
CA ARG A 98 -4.93 -21.13 6.43
C ARG A 98 -4.87 -20.03 5.38
N VAL A 99 -5.99 -19.81 4.70
CA VAL A 99 -6.18 -18.71 3.75
C VAL A 99 -7.29 -17.82 4.28
N LEU A 100 -6.97 -16.54 4.50
CA LEU A 100 -7.88 -15.56 5.08
C LEU A 100 -8.42 -14.61 4.00
N THR A 101 -9.64 -14.14 4.24
CA THR A 101 -10.26 -12.99 3.56
C THR A 101 -10.71 -12.01 4.65
N VAL A 102 -10.36 -10.73 4.48
CA VAL A 102 -10.58 -9.65 5.45
C VAL A 102 -11.33 -8.53 4.77
#